data_AF-A0A5D0WLJ5-F1
#
_entry.id   AF-A0A5D0WLJ5-F1
#
_cell.length_a   1.000
_cell.length_b   1.000
_cell.length_c   1.000
_cell.angle_alpha   90.00
_cell.angle_beta   90.00
_cell.angle_gamma   90.00
#
_symmetry.space_group_name_H-M   'P 1'
#
loop_
_entity.id
_entity.type
_entity.pdbx_description
1 polymer ?
#
loop_
_entity_poly.entity_id
_entity_poly.type
_entity_poly.pdbx_seq_one_letter_code
_entity_poly.pdbx_strand_id
1 'polypeptide(L)'
;MPEDLIDAPAIDGFAAALVRQVRAQDTHGHWEKKADGELLAPYILDKEARRAIPIIGDPDPDTLWRLELYYGALCLEIERRTRRMVQPMMKMSHEGFGRMVLIAGRLVVVNKSLRDVHRFGFDSLEALNAEAEKLIVQASDMIGKFPEVADY
;
A
#
# COMPACT_ATOMS: atom_id res chain seq x y z
N MET A 1 -3.24 -31.02 19.13
CA MET A 1 -3.26 -30.18 17.91
C MET A 1 -4.16 -29.02 18.25
N PRO A 2 -3.69 -27.76 18.30
CA PRO A 2 -4.61 -26.66 18.55
C PRO A 2 -5.52 -26.48 17.33
N GLU A 3 -6.83 -26.46 17.60
CA GLU A 3 -7.96 -26.43 16.66
C GLU A 3 -8.17 -25.08 15.95
N ASP A 4 -7.21 -24.15 16.02
CA ASP A 4 -7.40 -22.76 15.57
C ASP A 4 -6.84 -22.45 14.16
N LEU A 5 -6.42 -23.47 13.39
CA LEU A 5 -5.75 -23.29 12.09
C LEU A 5 -6.69 -23.21 10.87
N ILE A 6 -8.01 -23.27 11.07
CA ILE A 6 -8.97 -23.45 9.95
C ILE A 6 -9.52 -22.13 9.37
N ASP A 7 -9.32 -20.97 10.00
CA ASP A 7 -10.06 -19.75 9.58
C ASP A 7 -9.22 -18.48 9.42
N ALA A 8 -7.91 -18.61 9.16
CA ALA A 8 -7.15 -17.46 8.67
C ALA A 8 -7.58 -17.17 7.22
N PRO A 9 -8.14 -15.99 6.90
CA PRO A 9 -8.51 -15.66 5.53
C PRO A 9 -7.27 -15.79 4.64
N ALA A 10 -7.43 -16.43 3.48
CA ALA A 10 -6.34 -16.59 2.53
C ALA A 10 -5.79 -15.21 2.15
N ILE A 11 -4.48 -15.04 2.27
CA ILE A 11 -3.81 -13.80 1.86
C ILE A 11 -3.51 -13.92 0.37
N ASP A 12 -4.36 -13.30 -0.42
CA ASP A 12 -4.34 -13.34 -1.88
C ASP A 12 -4.29 -11.94 -2.49
N GLY A 13 -4.31 -11.87 -3.83
CA GLY A 13 -4.37 -10.62 -4.56
C GLY A 13 -3.23 -9.65 -4.22
N PHE A 14 -3.60 -8.39 -3.95
CA PHE A 14 -2.66 -7.34 -3.60
C PHE A 14 -2.06 -7.52 -2.20
N ALA A 15 -2.81 -8.06 -1.24
CA ALA A 15 -2.33 -8.33 0.11
C ALA A 15 -1.09 -9.25 0.10
N ALA A 16 -1.08 -10.27 -0.76
CA ALA A 16 0.10 -11.11 -0.97
C ALA A 16 1.29 -10.34 -1.55
N ALA A 17 1.05 -9.36 -2.43
CA ALA A 17 2.11 -8.49 -2.97
C ALA A 17 2.69 -7.56 -1.90
N LEU A 18 1.83 -7.02 -1.02
CA LEU A 18 2.24 -6.20 0.10
C LEU A 18 3.09 -7.00 1.10
N VAL A 19 2.71 -8.24 1.41
CA VAL A 19 3.53 -9.14 2.24
C VAL A 19 4.92 -9.33 1.65
N ARG A 20 5.03 -9.59 0.34
CA ARG A 20 6.33 -9.72 -0.33
C ARG A 20 7.17 -8.46 -0.13
N GLN A 21 6.56 -7.28 -0.22
CA GLN A 21 7.28 -6.03 0.01
C GLN A 21 7.71 -5.83 1.46
N VAL A 22 6.85 -6.15 2.42
CA VAL A 22 7.21 -6.08 3.84
C VAL A 22 8.38 -7.03 4.14
N ARG A 23 8.31 -8.28 3.64
CA ARG A 23 9.38 -9.26 3.83
C ARG A 23 10.69 -8.86 3.15
N ALA A 24 10.65 -8.15 2.03
CA ALA A 24 11.85 -7.65 1.36
C ALA A 24 12.63 -6.62 2.19
N GLN A 25 12.01 -5.99 3.19
CA GLN A 25 12.67 -5.06 4.10
C GLN A 25 13.27 -5.75 5.33
N ASP A 26 12.98 -7.04 5.54
CA ASP A 26 13.45 -7.80 6.69
C ASP A 26 14.88 -8.34 6.50
N THR A 27 15.85 -7.43 6.35
CA THR A 27 17.25 -7.77 6.05
C THR A 27 17.90 -8.67 7.10
N HIS A 28 17.42 -8.64 8.35
CA HIS A 28 17.99 -9.39 9.48
C HIS A 28 17.12 -10.58 9.90
N GLY A 29 16.03 -10.89 9.18
CA GLY A 29 15.18 -12.05 9.45
C GLY A 29 14.37 -11.95 10.75
N HIS A 30 14.08 -10.75 11.25
CA HIS A 30 13.28 -10.55 12.46
C HIS A 30 11.83 -11.05 12.32
N TRP A 31 11.33 -11.19 11.10
CA TRP A 31 9.96 -11.53 10.76
C TRP A 31 9.81 -12.87 10.03
N GLU A 32 10.88 -13.65 9.90
CA GLU A 32 10.83 -14.99 9.28
C GLU A 32 9.78 -15.90 9.93
N LYS A 33 9.64 -15.83 11.26
CA LYS A 33 8.72 -16.66 12.03
C LYS A 33 7.31 -16.10 12.13
N LYS A 34 7.08 -14.87 11.65
CA LYS A 34 5.74 -14.25 11.69
C LYS A 34 4.90 -14.77 10.55
N ALA A 35 3.65 -15.12 10.84
CA ALA A 35 2.69 -15.43 9.80
C ALA A 35 2.40 -14.19 8.94
N ASP A 36 2.02 -14.38 7.68
CA ASP A 36 1.71 -13.29 6.75
C ASP A 36 0.58 -12.38 7.28
N GLY A 37 -0.40 -12.95 7.99
CA GLY A 37 -1.48 -12.20 8.63
C GLY A 37 -0.98 -11.26 9.74
N GLU A 38 0.04 -11.68 10.50
CA GLU A 38 0.65 -10.84 11.53
C GLU A 38 1.41 -9.66 10.91
N LEU A 39 1.99 -9.84 9.73
CA LEU A 39 2.68 -8.76 8.98
C LEU A 39 1.70 -7.74 8.43
N LEU A 40 0.50 -8.19 8.05
CA LEU A 40 -0.56 -7.31 7.53
C LEU A 40 -1.42 -6.69 8.63
N ALA A 41 -1.39 -7.19 9.86
CA ALA A 41 -2.21 -6.67 10.97
C ALA A 41 -2.13 -5.14 11.13
N PRO A 42 -0.97 -4.47 11.00
CA PRO A 42 -0.88 -3.01 11.08
C PRO A 42 -1.59 -2.23 9.95
N TYR A 43 -1.96 -2.91 8.86
CA TYR A 43 -2.74 -2.33 7.77
C TYR A 43 -4.24 -2.53 7.95
N ILE A 44 -4.66 -3.46 8.81
CA ILE A 44 -6.06 -3.82 9.01
C ILE A 44 -6.51 -3.25 10.36
N LEU A 45 -7.27 -2.16 10.30
CA LEU A 45 -7.81 -1.45 11.46
C LEU A 45 -9.31 -1.34 11.28
N ASP A 46 -10.11 -1.75 12.26
CA ASP A 46 -11.54 -1.49 12.20
C ASP A 46 -11.82 0.02 12.22
N LYS A 47 -13.06 0.40 11.87
CA LYS A 47 -13.46 1.81 11.76
C LYS A 47 -13.36 2.56 13.09
N GLU A 48 -13.57 1.88 14.21
CA GLU A 48 -13.57 2.50 15.54
C GLU A 48 -12.14 2.76 16.01
N ALA A 49 -11.27 1.76 15.92
CA ALA A 49 -9.84 1.86 16.17
C ALA A 49 -9.19 2.96 15.33
N ARG A 50 -9.51 3.00 14.03
CA ARG A 50 -8.99 4.05 13.13
C ARG A 50 -9.44 5.44 13.53
N ARG A 51 -10.71 5.61 13.93
CA ARG A 51 -11.25 6.91 14.36
C ARG A 51 -10.70 7.36 15.72
N ALA A 52 -10.37 6.41 16.60
CA ALA A 52 -9.79 6.69 17.90
C ALA A 52 -8.37 7.27 17.81
N ILE A 53 -7.66 7.06 16.71
CA ILE A 53 -6.32 7.64 16.51
C ILE A 53 -6.44 9.18 16.41
N PRO A 54 -5.77 9.92 17.31
CA PRO A 54 -5.76 11.38 17.27
C PRO A 54 -4.88 11.87 16.10
N ILE A 55 -5.32 12.97 15.49
CA ILE A 55 -4.56 13.65 14.41
C ILE A 55 -3.89 14.85 15.07
N ILE A 56 -2.72 14.61 15.67
CA ILE A 56 -1.96 15.63 16.38
C ILE A 56 -0.52 15.57 15.87
N GLY A 57 0.00 16.72 15.41
CA GLY A 57 1.35 16.81 14.87
C GLY A 57 1.56 15.93 13.64
N ASP A 58 2.81 15.56 13.39
CA ASP A 58 3.16 14.74 12.23
C ASP A 58 2.80 13.26 12.45
N PRO A 59 2.46 12.50 11.39
CA PRO A 59 2.21 11.08 11.52
C PRO A 59 3.46 10.33 12.02
N ASP A 60 3.22 9.26 12.75
CA ASP A 60 4.27 8.38 13.24
C ASP A 60 5.13 7.81 12.08
N PRO A 61 6.47 7.73 12.22
CA PRO A 61 7.36 7.21 11.19
C PRO A 61 6.98 5.81 10.68
N ASP A 62 6.50 4.91 11.54
CA ASP A 62 6.08 3.57 11.12
C ASP A 62 4.84 3.65 10.23
N THR A 63 3.96 4.64 10.46
CA THR A 63 2.78 4.86 9.63
C THR A 63 3.15 5.37 8.24
N LEU A 64 4.10 6.30 8.17
CA LEU A 64 4.66 6.77 6.90
C LEU A 64 5.35 5.63 6.15
N TRP A 65 6.13 4.81 6.86
CA TRP A 65 6.83 3.68 6.28
C TRP A 65 5.86 2.62 5.73
N ARG A 66 4.79 2.29 6.46
CA ARG A 66 3.70 1.42 5.96
C ARG A 66 3.04 1.99 4.71
N LEU A 67 2.81 3.30 4.68
CA LEU A 67 2.26 3.98 3.51
C LEU A 67 3.20 3.86 2.30
N GLU A 68 4.50 4.04 2.50
CA GLU A 68 5.52 3.86 1.46
C GLU A 68 5.56 2.44 0.91
N LEU A 69 5.52 1.42 1.78
CA LEU A 69 5.46 0.02 1.36
C LEU A 69 4.18 -0.31 0.59
N TYR A 70 3.04 0.23 1.02
CA TYR A 70 1.77 0.08 0.31
C TYR A 70 1.85 0.62 -1.12
N TYR A 71 2.33 1.86 -1.30
CA TYR A 71 2.48 2.44 -2.63
C TYR A 71 3.61 1.81 -3.45
N GLY A 72 4.68 1.33 -2.80
CA GLY A 72 5.73 0.55 -3.45
C GLY A 72 5.22 -0.78 -4.00
N ALA A 73 4.37 -1.48 -3.25
CA ALA A 73 3.71 -2.70 -3.72
C ALA A 73 2.76 -2.41 -4.89
N LEU A 74 2.03 -1.29 -4.86
CA LEU A 74 1.18 -0.86 -5.99
C LEU A 74 1.99 -0.66 -7.26
N CYS A 75 3.12 0.05 -7.17
CA CYS A 75 4.02 0.29 -8.29
C CYS A 75 4.48 -1.02 -8.94
N LEU A 76 4.92 -2.00 -8.15
CA LEU A 76 5.35 -3.30 -8.67
C LEU A 76 4.21 -4.08 -9.35
N GLU A 77 3.00 -4.05 -8.80
CA GLU A 77 1.85 -4.72 -9.43
C GLU A 77 1.42 -4.03 -10.73
N ILE A 78 1.48 -2.69 -10.80
CA ILE A 78 1.24 -1.95 -12.05
C ILE A 78 2.31 -2.30 -13.08
N GLU A 79 3.59 -2.34 -12.69
CA GLU A 79 4.69 -2.72 -13.57
C GLU A 79 4.52 -4.14 -14.09
N ARG A 80 4.13 -5.08 -13.23
CA ARG A 80 3.86 -6.47 -13.63
C ARG A 80 2.78 -6.57 -14.71
N ARG A 81 1.72 -5.75 -14.63
CA ARG A 81 0.60 -5.74 -15.59
C ARG A 81 0.93 -5.01 -16.88
N THR A 82 1.62 -3.88 -16.78
CA THR A 82 1.82 -2.96 -17.91
C THR A 82 3.17 -3.11 -18.59
N ARG A 83 4.13 -3.76 -17.93
CA ARG A 83 5.56 -3.84 -18.32
C ARG A 83 6.27 -2.47 -18.35
N ARG A 84 5.70 -1.46 -17.68
CA ARG A 84 6.33 -0.14 -17.48
C ARG A 84 6.71 0.01 -16.02
N MET A 85 7.96 0.38 -15.77
CA MET A 85 8.41 0.70 -14.42
C MET A 85 7.63 1.90 -13.87
N VAL A 86 7.13 1.76 -12.65
CA VAL A 86 6.39 2.82 -11.94
C VAL A 86 7.09 3.11 -10.62
N GLN A 87 7.22 4.39 -10.28
CA GLN A 87 7.87 4.82 -9.04
C GLN A 87 6.93 5.72 -8.22
N PRO A 88 6.88 5.54 -6.89
CA PRO A 88 6.14 6.43 -6.01
C PRO A 88 6.95 7.69 -5.69
N MET A 89 6.27 8.83 -5.59
CA MET A 89 6.83 10.05 -5.03
C MET A 89 5.84 10.63 -4.03
N MET A 90 6.25 10.66 -2.76
CA MET A 90 5.47 11.21 -1.67
C MET A 90 6.03 12.55 -1.22
N LYS A 91 5.14 13.52 -1.00
CA LYS A 91 5.46 14.70 -0.21
C LYS A 91 4.42 14.86 0.89
N MET A 92 4.89 14.74 2.13
CA MET A 92 4.11 15.09 3.31
C MET A 92 4.33 16.56 3.68
N SER A 93 3.25 17.18 4.14
CA SER A 93 3.21 18.43 4.88
C SER A 93 3.08 18.11 6.37
N HIS A 94 2.95 19.15 7.19
CA HIS A 94 2.58 19.00 8.59
C HIS A 94 1.18 18.42 8.76
N GLU A 95 0.90 17.84 9.93
CA GLU A 95 -0.44 17.41 10.36
C GLU A 95 -1.07 16.28 9.52
N GLY A 96 -0.26 15.47 8.85
CA GLY A 96 -0.76 14.30 8.11
C GLY A 96 -1.44 14.62 6.79
N PHE A 97 -1.22 15.82 6.26
CA PHE A 97 -1.59 16.19 4.89
C PHE A 97 -0.44 15.93 3.93
N GLY A 98 -0.75 15.56 2.69
CA GLY A 98 0.28 15.36 1.70
C GLY A 98 -0.25 15.03 0.32
N ARG A 99 0.68 14.61 -0.54
CA ARG A 99 0.39 14.15 -1.89
C ARG A 99 1.24 12.93 -2.20
N MET A 100 0.60 11.90 -2.74
CA MET A 100 1.25 10.75 -3.34
C MET A 100 0.99 10.78 -4.84
N VAL A 101 2.06 10.68 -5.62
CA VAL A 101 1.96 10.44 -7.06
C VAL A 101 2.70 9.16 -7.42
N LEU A 102 2.13 8.38 -8.34
CA LEU A 102 2.84 7.28 -8.99
C LEU A 102 3.18 7.71 -10.41
N ILE A 103 4.42 7.50 -10.81
CA ILE A 103 4.97 8.01 -12.06
C ILE A 103 5.53 6.86 -12.90
N ALA A 104 5.11 6.78 -14.16
CA ALA A 104 5.70 5.92 -15.19
C ALA A 104 6.34 6.82 -16.25
N GLY A 105 7.65 6.73 -16.46
CA GLY A 105 8.38 7.67 -17.33
C GLY A 105 8.15 9.13 -16.89
N ARG A 106 7.43 9.91 -17.71
CA ARG A 106 7.00 11.29 -17.37
C ARG A 106 5.50 11.42 -17.08
N LEU A 107 4.77 10.31 -17.03
CA LEU A 107 3.33 10.27 -16.82
C LEU A 107 2.99 10.05 -15.35
N VAL A 108 2.18 10.94 -14.77
CA VAL A 108 1.55 10.70 -13.46
C VAL A 108 0.33 9.80 -13.65
N VAL A 109 0.45 8.53 -13.24
CA VAL A 109 -0.57 7.48 -13.45
C VAL A 109 -1.56 7.39 -12.28
N VAL A 110 -1.13 7.79 -11.09
CA VAL A 110 -1.98 7.99 -9.91
C VAL A 110 -1.62 9.30 -9.26
N ASN A 111 -2.63 10.06 -8.84
CA ASN A 111 -2.48 11.31 -8.12
C ASN A 111 -3.47 11.33 -6.95
N LYS A 112 -2.96 11.12 -5.73
CA LYS A 112 -3.77 11.04 -4.51
C LYS A 112 -3.39 12.18 -3.57
N SER A 113 -4.39 12.95 -3.13
CA SER A 113 -4.25 13.82 -1.96
C SER A 113 -4.36 12.96 -0.71
N LEU A 114 -3.36 13.06 0.15
CA LEU A 114 -3.30 12.37 1.44
C LEU A 114 -3.83 13.32 2.53
N ARG A 115 -4.72 12.80 3.37
CA ARG A 115 -5.31 13.48 4.52
C ARG A 115 -5.42 12.47 5.65
N ASP A 116 -5.33 12.96 6.89
CA ASP A 116 -5.46 12.13 8.09
C ASP A 116 -4.54 10.91 8.06
N VAL A 117 -3.29 11.06 7.58
CA VAL A 117 -2.38 9.91 7.37
C VAL A 117 -2.09 9.13 8.65
N HIS A 118 -2.22 9.74 9.84
CA HIS A 118 -2.21 9.05 11.13
C HIS A 118 -3.16 7.84 11.18
N ARG A 119 -4.25 7.91 10.43
CA ARG A 119 -5.33 6.93 10.35
C ARG A 119 -5.18 5.96 9.19
N PHE A 120 -4.01 5.87 8.56
CA PHE A 120 -3.81 4.96 7.45
C PHE A 120 -4.07 3.50 7.85
N GLY A 121 -5.01 2.85 7.16
CA GLY A 121 -5.41 1.47 7.38
C GLY A 121 -6.73 1.15 6.65
N PHE A 122 -7.09 -0.13 6.59
CA PHE A 122 -8.22 -0.68 5.87
C PHE A 122 -9.12 -1.50 6.80
N ASP A 123 -10.42 -1.56 6.50
CA ASP A 123 -11.39 -2.24 7.37
C ASP A 123 -11.21 -3.78 7.36
N SER A 124 -10.67 -4.34 6.27
CA SER A 124 -10.44 -5.77 6.07
C SER A 124 -9.43 -6.01 4.95
N LEU A 125 -8.95 -7.25 4.81
CA LEU A 125 -8.11 -7.66 3.67
C LEU A 125 -8.83 -7.48 2.33
N GLU A 126 -10.14 -7.72 2.30
CA GLU A 126 -10.96 -7.50 1.10
C GLU A 126 -11.00 -6.02 0.72
N ALA A 127 -11.17 -5.12 1.70
CA ALA A 127 -11.15 -3.67 1.46
C ALA A 127 -9.77 -3.19 0.97
N LEU A 128 -8.69 -3.74 1.54
CA LEU A 128 -7.31 -3.50 1.09
C LEU A 128 -7.13 -3.91 -0.38
N ASN A 129 -7.53 -5.15 -0.71
CA ASN A 129 -7.43 -5.67 -2.07
C ASN A 129 -8.26 -4.85 -3.07
N ALA A 130 -9.49 -4.47 -2.71
CA ALA A 130 -10.38 -3.72 -3.58
C ALA A 130 -9.88 -2.30 -3.88
N GLU A 131 -9.41 -1.56 -2.87
CA GLU A 131 -8.87 -0.20 -3.09
C GLU A 131 -7.56 -0.25 -3.88
N ALA A 132 -6.72 -1.25 -3.64
CA ALA A 132 -5.49 -1.43 -4.41
C ALA A 132 -5.78 -1.76 -5.88
N GLU A 133 -6.71 -2.69 -6.14
CA GLU A 133 -7.12 -3.08 -7.50
C GLU A 133 -7.62 -1.87 -8.30
N LYS A 134 -8.44 -1.02 -7.67
CA LYS A 134 -8.93 0.22 -8.28
C LYS A 134 -7.80 1.13 -8.74
N LEU A 135 -6.78 1.33 -7.88
CA LEU A 135 -5.62 2.15 -8.22
C LEU A 135 -4.75 1.52 -9.32
N ILE A 136 -4.59 0.19 -9.31
CA ILE A 136 -3.83 -0.53 -10.33
C ILE A 136 -4.52 -0.44 -11.69
N VAL A 137 -5.84 -0.63 -11.75
CA VAL A 137 -6.62 -0.48 -12.99
C VAL A 137 -6.53 0.95 -13.50
N GLN A 138 -6.77 1.94 -12.63
CA GLN A 138 -6.67 3.35 -12.99
C GLN A 138 -5.29 3.69 -13.59
N ALA A 139 -4.21 3.22 -12.96
CA ALA A 139 -2.86 3.46 -13.45
C ALA A 139 -2.61 2.77 -14.79
N SER A 140 -3.07 1.52 -14.93
CA SER A 140 -2.92 0.73 -16.16
C SER A 140 -3.65 1.38 -17.33
N ASP A 141 -4.87 1.87 -17.11
CA ASP A 141 -5.66 2.60 -18.10
C ASP A 141 -4.97 3.90 -18.52
N MET A 142 -4.39 4.64 -17.56
CA MET A 142 -3.64 5.86 -17.85
C MET A 142 -2.40 5.58 -18.72
N ILE A 143 -1.65 4.52 -18.40
CA ILE A 143 -0.49 4.08 -19.20
C ILE A 143 -0.93 3.67 -20.60
N GLY A 144 -2.00 2.88 -20.72
CA GLY A 144 -2.53 2.44 -22.02
C GLY A 144 -3.04 3.59 -22.87
N LYS A 145 -3.53 4.68 -22.26
CA LYS A 145 -4.00 5.87 -22.96
C LYS A 145 -2.87 6.78 -23.45
N PHE A 146 -1.73 6.82 -22.76
CA PHE A 146 -0.60 7.71 -23.06
C PHE A 146 0.75 6.95 -23.04
N PRO A 147 0.92 5.89 -23.85
CA PRO A 147 2.13 5.07 -23.83
C PRO A 147 3.40 5.87 -24.17
N GLU A 148 3.31 6.87 -25.06
CA GLU A 148 4.43 7.71 -25.46
C GLU A 148 4.99 8.58 -24.32
N VAL A 149 4.18 8.87 -23.30
CA VAL A 149 4.62 9.62 -22.11
C VAL A 149 5.15 8.68 -21.04
N ALA A 150 4.60 7.46 -20.98
CA ALA A 150 5.04 6.41 -20.06
C ALA A 150 6.39 5.78 -20.46
N ASP A 151 6.63 5.66 -21.77
CA ASP A 151 7.82 5.05 -22.37
C ASP A 151 8.91 6.09 -22.73
N TYR A 152 8.81 7.30 -22.17
CA TYR A 152 9.72 8.43 -22.44
C TYR A 152 11.18 8.15 -22.04
#